data_AF-A0A2E3H1X7-F1
#
_entry.id   AF-A0A2E3H1X7-F1
#
_cell.length_a   1.000
_cell.length_b   1.000
_cell.length_c   1.000
_cell.angle_alpha   90.00
_cell.angle_beta   90.00
_cell.angle_gamma   90.00
#
_symmetry.space_group_name_H-M   'P 1'
#
loop_
_entity.id
_entity.type
_entity.pdbx_description
1 polymer ?
#
loop_
_entity_poly.entity_id
_entity_poly.type
_entity_poly.pdbx_seq_one_letter_code
_entity_poly.pdbx_strand_id
1 'polypeptide(L)'
;MTDHADDLTDLDVFFDAARRDVPPLSEAALERMTAQALSVQAGLPALAGQAEAEQTARARLRRIARPGFLSQLLTTIGGWPAMAGLATAGVAGLWIGAMPPAALVNLAVSVGAVTETAEYDLYLVDPLPGYALSLDLTEGQ
;
A
#
# COMPACT_ATOMS: atom_id res chain seq x y z
N MET A 1 -24.21 14.65 -4.08
CA MET A 1 -23.64 13.55 -4.88
C MET A 1 -23.29 14.14 -6.23
N THR A 2 -22.04 14.58 -6.38
CA THR A 2 -21.26 14.83 -7.61
C THR A 2 -21.94 15.43 -8.84
N ASP A 3 -21.84 16.75 -8.96
CA ASP A 3 -22.01 17.55 -10.19
C ASP A 3 -20.63 17.88 -10.81
N HIS A 4 -19.65 16.97 -10.65
CA HIS A 4 -18.23 17.20 -10.98
C HIS A 4 -17.74 16.37 -12.16
N ALA A 5 -18.58 15.50 -12.72
CA ALA A 5 -18.20 14.64 -13.85
C ALA A 5 -18.24 15.40 -15.20
N ASP A 6 -19.16 16.36 -15.33
CA ASP A 6 -19.30 17.17 -16.54
C ASP A 6 -18.12 18.15 -16.69
N ASP A 7 -17.65 18.74 -15.58
CA ASP A 7 -16.50 19.68 -15.56
C ASP A 7 -15.18 19.03 -16.02
N LEU A 8 -14.98 17.74 -15.72
CA LEU A 8 -13.81 16.98 -16.20
C LEU A 8 -13.88 16.70 -17.71
N THR A 9 -15.09 16.44 -18.22
CA THR A 9 -15.33 16.19 -19.65
C THR A 9 -15.12 17.47 -20.48
N ASP A 10 -15.50 18.62 -19.92
CA ASP A 10 -15.22 19.93 -20.52
C ASP A 10 -13.71 20.25 -20.54
N LEU A 11 -12.98 19.86 -19.49
CA LEU A 11 -11.52 20.02 -19.41
C LEU A 11 -10.78 19.22 -20.50
N ASP A 12 -11.25 18.01 -20.79
CA ASP A 12 -10.69 17.15 -21.84
C ASP A 12 -10.74 17.82 -23.20
N VAL A 13 -11.81 18.56 -23.52
CA VAL A 13 -11.93 19.34 -24.77
C VAL A 13 -10.85 20.41 -24.86
N PHE A 14 -10.55 21.13 -23.77
CA PHE A 14 -9.50 22.14 -23.74
C PHE A 14 -8.09 21.52 -23.86
N PHE A 15 -7.84 20.38 -23.23
CA PHE A 15 -6.56 19.67 -23.38
C PHE A 15 -6.37 19.12 -24.80
N ASP A 16 -7.44 18.65 -25.43
CA ASP A 16 -7.45 18.22 -26.82
C ASP A 16 -7.16 19.37 -27.79
N ALA A 17 -7.72 20.55 -27.54
CA ALA A 17 -7.39 21.76 -28.29
C ALA A 17 -5.92 22.16 -28.11
N ALA A 18 -5.42 22.17 -26.87
CA ALA A 18 -4.03 22.51 -26.55
C ALA A 18 -3.01 21.51 -27.13
N ARG A 19 -3.37 20.23 -27.28
CA ARG A 19 -2.53 19.23 -27.96
C ARG A 19 -2.46 19.44 -29.47
N ARG A 20 -3.53 19.96 -30.08
CA ARG A 20 -3.58 20.25 -31.52
C ARG A 20 -2.85 21.54 -31.88
N ASP A 21 -2.90 22.54 -31.00
CA ASP A 21 -2.24 23.83 -31.19
C ASP A 21 -1.16 24.04 -30.12
N VAL A 22 0.02 23.48 -30.38
CA VAL A 22 1.19 23.63 -29.50
C VAL A 22 1.99 24.84 -29.97
N PRO A 23 1.93 25.98 -29.26
CA PRO A 23 2.73 27.13 -29.61
C PRO A 23 4.23 26.81 -29.45
N PRO A 24 5.09 27.34 -30.33
CA PRO A 24 6.53 27.14 -30.21
C PRO A 24 7.04 27.77 -28.92
N LEU A 25 7.97 27.09 -28.25
CA LEU A 25 8.61 27.61 -27.05
C LEU A 25 9.43 28.87 -27.40
N SER A 26 9.04 30.01 -26.84
CA SER A 26 9.77 31.26 -27.05
C SER A 26 11.18 31.20 -26.46
N GLU A 27 12.13 31.92 -27.06
CA GLU A 27 13.51 32.00 -26.59
C GLU A 27 13.60 32.52 -25.13
N ALA A 28 12.81 33.55 -24.80
CA ALA A 28 12.72 34.06 -23.43
C ALA A 28 12.21 33.02 -22.42
N ALA A 29 11.31 32.11 -22.84
CA ALA A 29 10.84 31.02 -21.99
C ALA A 29 11.92 29.94 -21.81
N LEU A 30 12.69 29.64 -22.86
CA LEU A 30 13.84 28.73 -22.78
C LEU A 30 14.90 29.26 -21.81
N GLU A 31 15.26 30.54 -21.93
CA GLU A 31 16.23 31.21 -21.03
C GLU A 31 15.78 31.20 -19.57
N ARG A 32 14.49 31.48 -19.33
CA ARG A 32 13.94 31.41 -17.97
C ARG A 32 13.97 29.99 -17.42
N MET A 33 13.58 29.00 -18.22
CA MET A 33 13.58 27.59 -17.84
C MET A 33 14.99 27.10 -17.52
N THR A 34 16.00 27.46 -18.32
CA THR A 34 17.39 27.09 -18.06
C THR A 34 17.95 27.78 -16.82
N ALA A 35 17.66 29.07 -16.62
CA ALA A 35 18.04 29.80 -15.41
C ALA A 35 17.42 29.18 -14.14
N GLN A 36 16.14 28.79 -14.20
CA GLN A 36 15.46 28.09 -13.12
C GLN A 36 16.10 26.72 -12.86
N ALA A 37 16.36 25.93 -13.91
CA ALA A 37 17.00 24.63 -13.79
C ALA A 37 18.38 24.73 -13.12
N LEU A 38 19.21 25.70 -13.52
CA LEU A 38 20.52 25.94 -12.92
C LEU A 38 20.41 26.35 -11.44
N SER A 39 19.42 27.18 -11.08
CA SER A 39 19.18 27.56 -9.69
C SER A 39 18.83 26.36 -8.79
N VAL A 40 18.05 25.40 -9.32
CA VAL A 40 17.71 24.17 -8.61
C VAL A 40 18.93 23.25 -8.52
N GLN A 41 19.68 23.11 -9.62
CA GLN A 41 20.89 22.27 -9.65
C GLN A 41 21.96 22.75 -8.67
N ALA A 42 22.08 24.05 -8.46
CA ALA A 42 22.99 24.61 -7.45
C ALA A 42 22.65 24.17 -6.01
N GLY A 43 21.38 23.86 -5.72
CA GLY A 43 20.92 23.37 -4.42
C GLY A 43 21.05 21.85 -4.21
N LEU A 44 21.12 21.07 -5.30
CA LEU A 44 21.28 19.61 -5.25
C LEU A 44 22.53 19.10 -4.52
N PRO A 45 23.74 19.67 -4.67
CA PRO A 45 24.91 19.17 -3.96
C PRO A 45 24.80 19.34 -2.44
N ALA A 46 24.11 20.37 -1.95
CA ALA A 46 23.85 20.55 -0.53
C ALA A 46 22.88 19.47 0.00
N LEU A 47 21.84 19.14 -0.77
CA LEU A 47 20.89 18.06 -0.46
C LEU A 47 21.55 16.68 -0.51
N ALA A 48 22.44 16.45 -1.49
CA ALA A 48 23.23 15.23 -1.59
C ALA A 48 24.16 15.06 -0.39
N GLY A 49 24.89 16.11 0.00
CA GLY A 49 25.75 16.07 1.18
C GLY A 49 24.98 15.85 2.49
N GLN A 50 23.76 16.38 2.60
CA GLN A 50 22.86 16.12 3.74
C GLN A 50 22.37 14.67 3.77
N ALA A 51 21.96 14.13 2.62
CA ALA A 51 21.53 12.74 2.49
C ALA A 51 22.67 11.75 2.82
N GLU A 52 23.89 12.04 2.38
CA GLU A 52 25.09 11.24 2.68
C GLU A 52 25.45 11.31 4.19
N ALA A 53 25.37 12.50 4.80
CA ALA A 53 25.60 12.67 6.22
C ALA A 53 24.55 11.91 7.06
N GLU A 54 23.28 11.99 6.67
CA GLU A 54 22.19 11.28 7.32
C GLU A 54 22.31 9.76 7.14
N GLN A 55 22.65 9.30 5.94
CA GLN A 55 22.88 7.88 5.66
C GLN A 55 24.06 7.33 6.47
N THR A 56 25.14 8.13 6.62
CA THR A 56 26.30 7.77 7.43
C THR A 56 25.94 7.72 8.93
N ALA A 57 25.16 8.67 9.42
CA ALA A 57 24.66 8.66 10.80
C ALA A 57 23.76 7.45 11.07
N ARG A 58 22.82 7.15 10.16
CA ARG A 58 21.95 5.96 10.22
C ARG A 58 22.77 4.67 10.15
N ALA A 59 23.81 4.61 9.32
CA ALA A 59 24.71 3.46 9.22
C ALA A 59 25.51 3.23 10.51
N ARG A 60 25.95 4.30 11.19
CA ARG A 60 26.60 4.20 12.51
C ARG A 60 25.65 3.67 13.58
N LEU A 61 24.41 4.17 13.61
CA LEU A 61 23.38 3.67 14.53
C LEU A 61 23.03 2.19 14.27
N ARG A 62 22.91 1.78 12.99
CA ARG A 62 22.71 0.37 12.60
C ARG A 62 23.87 -0.55 13.01
N ARG A 63 25.10 -0.03 13.11
CA ARG A 63 26.25 -0.83 13.53
C ARG A 63 26.24 -1.14 15.04
N ILE A 64 25.64 -0.25 15.84
CA ILE A 64 25.52 -0.41 17.30
C ILE A 64 24.35 -1.34 17.65
N ALA A 65 23.26 -1.27 16.91
CA ALA A 65 22.12 -2.17 17.08
C ALA A 65 22.35 -3.48 16.30
N ARG A 66 22.74 -4.57 16.97
CA ARG A 66 22.64 -5.91 16.37
C ARG A 66 21.16 -6.20 16.11
N PRO A 67 20.71 -6.34 14.85
CA PRO A 67 19.32 -6.67 14.61
C PRO A 67 19.03 -8.04 15.22
N GLY A 68 17.97 -8.13 16.01
CA GLY A 68 17.47 -9.42 16.50
C GLY A 68 17.08 -10.31 15.32
N PHE A 69 17.07 -11.63 15.53
CA PHE A 69 16.73 -12.62 14.49
C PHE A 69 15.43 -12.27 13.73
N LEU A 70 14.41 -11.79 14.44
CA LEU A 70 13.14 -11.40 13.85
C LEU A 70 13.26 -10.15 12.94
N SER A 71 14.08 -9.17 13.33
CA SER A 71 14.36 -8.00 12.49
C SER A 71 15.09 -8.40 11.21
N GLN A 72 16.01 -9.36 11.29
CA GLN A 72 16.72 -9.86 10.12
C GLN A 72 15.77 -10.61 9.16
N LEU A 73 14.87 -11.44 9.69
CA LEU A 73 13.82 -12.11 8.90
C LEU A 73 12.89 -11.10 8.22
N LEU A 74 12.42 -10.09 8.95
CA LEU A 74 11.60 -9.01 8.41
C LEU A 74 12.33 -8.24 7.31
N THR A 75 13.61 -7.96 7.47
CA THR A 75 14.42 -7.26 6.45
C THR A 75 14.56 -8.10 5.18
N THR A 76 14.70 -9.42 5.30
CA THR A 76 14.76 -10.36 4.15
C THR A 76 13.44 -10.40 3.38
N ILE A 77 12.30 -10.29 4.06
CA ILE A 77 10.96 -10.34 3.44
C ILE A 77 10.58 -9.00 2.76
N GLY A 78 11.32 -7.91 3.03
CA GLY A 78 11.08 -6.58 2.44
C GLY A 78 10.87 -5.47 3.47
N GLY A 79 11.05 -5.77 4.76
CA GLY A 79 10.99 -4.82 5.87
C GLY A 79 9.57 -4.39 6.25
N TRP A 80 9.47 -3.19 6.80
CA TRP A 80 8.20 -2.59 7.22
C TRP A 80 7.13 -2.50 6.11
N PRO A 81 7.45 -2.12 4.83
CA PRO A 81 6.41 -2.08 3.79
C PRO A 81 5.85 -3.47 3.46
N ALA A 82 6.66 -4.53 3.52
CA ALA A 82 6.19 -5.89 3.34
C ALA A 82 5.22 -6.31 4.46
N MET A 83 5.49 -5.92 5.70
CA MET A 83 4.58 -6.17 6.84
C MET A 83 3.27 -5.40 6.73
N ALA A 84 3.33 -4.15 6.29
CA ALA A 84 2.12 -3.36 6.04
C ALA A 84 1.25 -4.01 4.95
N GLY A 85 1.88 -4.52 3.89
CA GLY A 85 1.20 -5.30 2.84
C GLY A 85 0.59 -6.58 3.39
N LEU A 86 1.33 -7.36 4.19
CA LEU A 86 0.85 -8.60 4.81
C LEU A 86 -0.34 -8.34 5.76
N ALA A 87 -0.25 -7.31 6.59
CA ALA A 87 -1.33 -6.93 7.50
C ALA A 87 -2.58 -6.50 6.71
N THR A 88 -2.41 -5.69 5.66
CA THR A 88 -3.51 -5.26 4.79
C THR A 88 -4.13 -6.44 4.07
N ALA A 89 -3.32 -7.36 3.53
CA ALA A 89 -3.80 -8.59 2.91
C ALA A 89 -4.55 -9.50 3.89
N GLY A 90 -4.09 -9.58 5.14
CA GLY A 90 -4.79 -10.31 6.21
C GLY A 90 -6.15 -9.70 6.55
N VAL A 91 -6.23 -8.37 6.69
CA VAL A 91 -7.50 -7.66 6.92
C VAL A 91 -8.44 -7.82 5.72
N ALA A 92 -7.93 -7.70 4.50
CA ALA A 92 -8.71 -7.90 3.28
C ALA A 92 -9.21 -9.35 3.17
N GLY A 93 -8.36 -10.34 3.49
CA GLY A 93 -8.75 -11.74 3.51
C GLY A 93 -9.82 -12.03 4.55
N LEU A 94 -9.71 -11.45 5.75
CA LEU A 94 -10.74 -11.56 6.79
C LEU A 94 -12.07 -10.94 6.35
N TRP A 95 -12.02 -9.75 5.75
CA TRP A 95 -13.20 -9.07 5.21
C TRP A 95 -13.89 -9.91 4.14
N ILE A 96 -13.13 -10.41 3.16
CA ILE A 96 -13.66 -11.25 2.08
C ILE A 96 -14.20 -12.59 2.62
N GLY A 97 -13.54 -13.19 3.61
CA GLY A 97 -14.01 -14.44 4.21
C GLY A 97 -15.29 -14.28 5.02
N ALA A 98 -15.43 -13.17 5.75
CA ALA A 98 -16.64 -12.86 6.52
C ALA A 98 -17.82 -12.45 5.64
N MET A 99 -17.54 -11.74 4.54
CA MET A 99 -18.54 -11.25 3.59
C MET A 99 -18.14 -11.67 2.17
N PRO A 100 -18.32 -12.95 1.81
CA PRO A 100 -17.92 -13.46 0.51
C PRO A 100 -18.75 -12.79 -0.60
N PRO A 101 -18.12 -12.16 -1.60
CA PRO A 101 -18.82 -11.62 -2.76
C PRO A 101 -19.52 -12.74 -3.55
N ALA A 102 -20.71 -12.45 -4.11
CA ALA A 102 -21.50 -13.43 -4.87
C ALA A 102 -20.72 -14.12 -6.01
N ALA A 103 -19.77 -13.40 -6.63
CA ALA A 103 -18.89 -13.96 -7.65
C ALA A 103 -17.99 -15.10 -7.12
N LEU A 104 -17.48 -15.00 -5.89
CA LEU A 104 -16.66 -16.05 -5.27
C LEU A 104 -17.52 -17.25 -4.84
N VAL A 105 -18.74 -17.01 -4.36
CA VAL A 105 -19.69 -18.07 -4.02
C VAL A 105 -20.06 -18.88 -5.27
N ASN A 106 -20.42 -18.20 -6.37
CA ASN A 106 -20.74 -18.85 -7.64
C ASN A 106 -19.56 -19.66 -8.20
N LEU A 107 -18.34 -19.15 -8.05
CA LEU A 107 -17.13 -19.87 -8.46
C LEU A 107 -16.88 -21.10 -7.57
N ALA A 108 -17.07 -20.99 -6.26
CA ALA A 108 -16.94 -22.12 -5.34
C ALA A 108 -17.96 -23.23 -5.63
N VAL A 109 -19.19 -22.87 -5.99
CA VAL A 109 -20.22 -23.81 -6.46
C VAL A 109 -19.81 -24.46 -7.80
N SER A 110 -19.30 -23.67 -8.75
CA SER A 110 -18.95 -24.17 -10.08
C SER A 110 -17.76 -25.14 -10.06
N VAL A 111 -16.81 -24.96 -9.13
CA VAL A 111 -15.70 -25.90 -8.94
C VAL A 111 -16.03 -27.03 -7.97
N GLY A 112 -17.26 -27.10 -7.45
CA GLY A 112 -17.71 -28.13 -6.51
C GLY A 112 -17.07 -28.03 -5.13
N ALA A 113 -16.47 -26.89 -4.77
CA ALA A 113 -15.90 -26.66 -3.44
C ALA A 113 -17.00 -26.45 -2.39
N VAL A 114 -18.20 -26.03 -2.82
CA VAL A 114 -19.37 -25.82 -1.96
C VAL A 114 -20.62 -26.29 -2.73
N THR A 115 -21.54 -26.99 -2.06
CA THR A 115 -22.82 -27.43 -2.64
C THR A 115 -23.83 -26.29 -2.55
N GLU A 116 -24.76 -26.14 -3.53
CA GLU A 116 -25.78 -25.05 -3.53
C GLU A 116 -26.62 -24.96 -2.23
N THR A 117 -26.65 -26.04 -1.43
CA THR A 117 -27.28 -26.10 -0.12
C THR A 117 -26.63 -25.26 0.98
N ALA A 118 -25.50 -24.60 0.73
CA ALA A 118 -24.75 -23.84 1.74
C ALA A 118 -25.47 -22.59 2.28
N GLU A 119 -26.55 -22.12 1.64
CA GLU A 119 -27.29 -20.94 2.11
C GLU A 119 -27.97 -21.16 3.47
N TYR A 120 -28.26 -22.41 3.85
CA TYR A 120 -28.85 -22.76 5.15
C TYR A 120 -27.84 -23.37 6.14
N ASP A 121 -26.72 -23.94 5.65
CA ASP A 121 -25.72 -24.59 6.50
C ASP A 121 -24.73 -23.60 7.14
N LEU A 122 -24.62 -22.38 6.59
CA LEU A 122 -23.80 -21.30 7.16
C LEU A 122 -24.30 -20.83 8.55
N TYR A 123 -25.57 -21.08 8.87
CA TYR A 123 -26.17 -20.75 10.17
C TYR A 123 -26.10 -21.90 11.18
N LEU A 124 -25.62 -23.08 10.77
CA LEU A 124 -25.50 -24.27 11.63
C LEU A 124 -24.07 -24.56 12.07
N VAL A 125 -23.08 -23.84 11.53
CA VAL A 125 -21.69 -23.91 11.99
C VAL A 125 -21.53 -23.00 13.19
N ASP A 126 -21.61 -23.57 14.40
CA ASP A 126 -21.19 -22.90 15.63
C ASP A 126 -19.67 -22.63 15.55
N PRO A 127 -19.22 -21.37 15.46
CA PRO A 127 -17.79 -21.06 15.40
C PRO A 127 -17.08 -21.26 16.76
N LEU A 128 -17.79 -21.68 17.81
CA LEU A 128 -17.23 -21.88 19.14
C LEU A 128 -17.39 -23.34 19.64
N PRO A 129 -16.64 -24.32 19.11
CA PRO A 129 -16.43 -25.55 19.85
C PRO A 129 -15.56 -25.20 21.07
N GLY A 130 -16.15 -25.29 22.26
CA GLY A 130 -15.57 -24.80 23.52
C GLY A 130 -14.10 -25.16 23.72
N TYR A 131 -13.23 -24.17 23.58
CA TYR A 131 -11.95 -24.15 24.25
C TYR A 131 -12.11 -23.23 25.47
N ALA A 132 -12.51 -23.83 26.60
CA ALA A 132 -12.31 -23.17 27.88
C ALA A 132 -10.79 -22.98 28.03
N LEU A 133 -10.32 -21.74 27.94
CA LEU A 133 -8.98 -21.36 28.39
C LEU A 133 -8.91 -21.60 29.90
N SER A 134 -8.67 -22.84 30.32
CA SER A 134 -8.22 -23.14 31.67
C SER A 134 -6.78 -22.68 31.77
N LEU A 135 -6.61 -21.40 32.09
CA LEU A 135 -5.37 -20.89 32.66
C LEU A 135 -5.18 -21.60 34.00
N ASP A 136 -4.43 -22.69 34.00
CA ASP A 136 -3.94 -23.32 35.21
C ASP A 136 -2.94 -22.36 35.86
N LEU A 137 -3.46 -21.49 36.72
CA LEU A 137 -2.71 -20.60 37.59
C LEU A 137 -2.59 -21.23 38.98
N THR A 138 -2.15 -22.49 39.01
CA THR A 138 -1.70 -23.23 40.19
C THR A 138 -0.38 -23.86 39.73
N GLU A 139 0.80 -23.50 40.22
CA GLU A 139 1.22 -23.58 41.60
C GLU A 139 2.26 -22.48 41.89
N GLY A 140 2.02 -21.76 42.98
CA GLY A 140 3.07 -21.16 43.76
C GLY A 140 3.49 -22.11 44.89
N GLN A 141 4.78 -22.00 45.25
CA GLN A 141 5.53 -22.61 46.35
C GLN A 141 6.33 -23.87 45.98
#